data_AF-A0A9E0TP63-F1
#
_entry.id   AF-A0A9E0TP63-F1
#
_cell.length_a   1.000
_cell.length_b   1.000
_cell.length_c   1.000
_cell.angle_alpha   90.00
_cell.angle_beta   90.00
_cell.angle_gamma   90.00
#
_symmetry.space_group_name_H-M   'P 1'
#
loop_
_entity.id
_entity.type
_entity.pdbx_description
1 polymer ?
#
loop_
_entity_poly.entity_id
_entity_poly.type
_entity_poly.pdbx_seq_one_letter_code
_entity_poly.pdbx_strand_id
1 'polypeptide(L)'
;MKFSRPEADVYVPDGGGAAAALARTTHLCVIAHQDDIEINAYPAVAECYGRKDRFFTGVVVTNGAGSPRSGPFASYTDEQMKAVRVEEQRAAARLGKYNLQLQLAHPSADVKKSGNASVLADLVAIFAACRPEVVYLHQPLDKHDTHVAVLLRCIEAIRSLPTAARPKRVIGVEAWRGLEWLLDEAKVPLDCSAHPELAVPLMQVFASQIAGGKRYDVAAIGRREANATFHTSHATDKFSSVAWAVDLTSLVADDKLSVADFSLGLVDRVREDVAERLKKLG
;
A
#
# COMPACT_ATOMS: atom_id res chain seq x y z
N MET A 1 21.60 6.64 -2.62
CA MET A 1 20.48 7.59 -2.78
C MET A 1 20.44 8.48 -1.55
N LYS A 2 20.00 9.74 -1.68
CA LYS A 2 19.89 10.67 -0.55
C LYS A 2 18.49 11.27 -0.59
N PHE A 3 17.75 11.13 0.52
CA PHE A 3 16.42 11.68 0.69
C PHE A 3 16.48 12.97 1.52
N SER A 4 15.37 13.70 1.55
CA SER A 4 15.26 14.98 2.25
C SER A 4 15.44 14.87 3.77
N ARG A 5 15.08 13.73 4.37
CA ARG A 5 15.24 13.43 5.79
C ARG A 5 16.55 12.69 6.06
N PRO A 6 17.39 13.15 7.00
CA PRO A 6 18.60 12.41 7.39
C PRO A 6 18.28 11.08 8.08
N GLU A 7 17.09 10.93 8.67
CA GLU A 7 16.61 9.69 9.30
C GLU A 7 16.05 8.68 8.29
N ALA A 8 16.01 9.01 6.99
CA ALA A 8 15.52 8.09 5.99
C ALA A 8 16.38 6.81 5.95
N ASP A 9 15.71 5.68 5.95
CA ASP A 9 16.32 4.36 5.92
C ASP A 9 16.30 3.76 4.50
N VAL A 10 17.42 3.18 4.09
CA VAL A 10 17.58 2.48 2.81
C VAL A 10 18.14 1.11 3.09
N TYR A 11 17.30 0.10 2.91
CA TYR A 11 17.63 -1.28 3.26
C TYR A 11 17.53 -2.20 2.03
N VAL A 12 18.63 -2.87 1.70
CA VAL A 12 18.68 -3.88 0.64
C VAL A 12 18.90 -5.23 1.32
N PRO A 13 17.88 -6.10 1.43
CA PRO A 13 17.98 -7.35 2.21
C PRO A 13 19.14 -8.24 1.79
N ASP A 14 19.37 -8.39 0.48
CA ASP A 14 20.46 -9.20 -0.09
C ASP A 14 21.80 -8.42 -0.23
N GLY A 15 21.85 -7.19 0.28
CA GLY A 15 22.99 -6.29 0.10
C GLY A 15 23.14 -5.71 -1.32
N GLY A 16 24.25 -5.02 -1.57
CA GLY A 16 24.52 -4.37 -2.86
C GLY A 16 24.01 -2.93 -2.96
N GLY A 17 23.99 -2.39 -4.19
CA GLY A 17 23.73 -0.98 -4.44
C GLY A 17 22.24 -0.63 -4.53
N ALA A 18 21.74 0.21 -3.62
CA ALA A 18 20.32 0.60 -3.58
C ALA A 18 19.80 1.23 -4.88
N ALA A 19 20.62 1.99 -5.61
CA ALA A 19 20.22 2.58 -6.89
C ALA A 19 19.97 1.51 -7.97
N ALA A 20 20.81 0.47 -8.02
CA ALA A 20 20.63 -0.65 -8.94
C ALA A 20 19.41 -1.50 -8.55
N ALA A 21 19.21 -1.73 -7.24
CA ALA A 21 18.02 -2.38 -6.73
C ALA A 21 16.75 -1.61 -7.12
N LEU A 22 16.72 -0.28 -6.92
CA LEU A 22 15.57 0.54 -7.30
C LEU A 22 15.31 0.48 -8.82
N ALA A 23 16.35 0.62 -9.63
CA ALA A 23 16.22 0.62 -11.09
C ALA A 23 15.62 -0.67 -11.66
N ARG A 24 15.89 -1.83 -11.06
CA ARG A 24 15.35 -3.13 -11.50
C ARG A 24 13.96 -3.47 -10.93
N THR A 25 13.34 -2.56 -10.18
CA THR A 25 12.02 -2.79 -9.57
C THR A 25 10.98 -3.09 -10.66
N THR A 26 10.27 -4.22 -10.52
CA THR A 26 9.10 -4.53 -11.37
C THR A 26 7.80 -4.26 -10.65
N HIS A 27 7.74 -4.42 -9.33
CA HIS A 27 6.57 -4.17 -8.50
C HIS A 27 6.95 -3.17 -7.41
N LEU A 28 6.35 -1.97 -7.43
CA LEU A 28 6.63 -0.92 -6.45
C LEU A 28 5.42 -0.72 -5.55
N CYS A 29 5.60 -0.71 -4.24
CA CYS A 29 4.57 -0.32 -3.29
C CYS A 29 4.99 0.97 -2.56
N VAL A 30 4.09 1.96 -2.51
CA VAL A 30 4.31 3.21 -1.75
C VAL A 30 3.14 3.44 -0.80
N ILE A 31 3.40 3.35 0.51
CA ILE A 31 2.38 3.37 1.57
C ILE A 31 2.77 4.28 2.73
N ALA A 32 1.86 4.42 3.70
CA ALA A 32 1.98 5.41 4.75
C ALA A 32 2.86 4.92 5.90
N HIS A 33 2.54 3.76 6.48
CA HIS A 33 3.11 3.31 7.73
C HIS A 33 3.76 1.93 7.60
N GLN A 34 4.66 1.61 8.54
CA GLN A 34 5.22 0.27 8.65
C GLN A 34 4.14 -0.72 9.09
N ASP A 35 3.90 -1.77 8.30
CA ASP A 35 2.77 -2.75 8.33
C ASP A 35 1.81 -2.64 7.12
N ASP A 36 1.67 -1.45 6.54
CA ASP A 36 0.72 -1.23 5.45
C ASP A 36 1.07 -2.08 4.22
N ILE A 37 2.36 -2.30 3.92
CA ILE A 37 2.79 -3.10 2.76
C ILE A 37 2.20 -4.50 2.84
N GLU A 38 2.32 -5.12 4.00
CA GLU A 38 1.94 -6.49 4.22
C GLU A 38 0.41 -6.62 4.19
N ILE A 39 -0.33 -5.61 4.65
CA ILE A 39 -1.80 -5.52 4.58
C ILE A 39 -2.29 -5.27 3.16
N ASN A 40 -1.64 -4.38 2.42
CA ASN A 40 -2.14 -3.78 1.19
C ASN A 40 -1.58 -4.48 -0.06
N ALA A 41 -0.27 -4.73 -0.10
CA ALA A 41 0.47 -5.20 -1.27
C ALA A 41 1.03 -6.62 -1.15
N TYR A 42 0.46 -7.47 -0.28
CA TYR A 42 0.83 -8.89 -0.21
C TYR A 42 0.84 -9.62 -1.57
N PRO A 43 -0.13 -9.41 -2.49
CA PRO A 43 -0.08 -10.01 -3.83
C PRO A 43 1.25 -9.76 -4.55
N ALA A 44 1.78 -8.54 -4.46
CA ALA A 44 3.04 -8.15 -5.10
C ALA A 44 4.25 -8.81 -4.44
N VAL A 45 4.22 -8.91 -3.10
CA VAL A 45 5.22 -9.63 -2.32
C VAL A 45 5.25 -11.10 -2.75
N ALA A 46 4.08 -11.76 -2.76
CA ALA A 46 3.95 -13.16 -3.15
C ALA A 46 4.37 -13.40 -4.61
N GLU A 47 4.00 -12.51 -5.53
CA GLU A 47 4.35 -12.61 -6.96
C GLU A 47 5.86 -12.49 -7.23
N CYS A 48 6.59 -11.75 -6.37
CA CYS A 48 8.03 -11.58 -6.45
C CYS A 48 8.83 -12.55 -5.57
N TYR A 49 8.18 -13.27 -4.65
CA TYR A 49 8.85 -14.02 -3.60
C TYR A 49 9.80 -15.10 -4.17
N GLY A 50 11.11 -14.94 -3.92
CA GLY A 50 12.14 -15.87 -4.39
C GLY A 50 12.37 -15.90 -5.91
N ARG A 51 11.80 -14.95 -6.65
CA ARG A 51 11.97 -14.83 -8.11
C ARG A 51 13.33 -14.20 -8.46
N LYS A 52 13.78 -14.48 -9.69
CA LYS A 52 15.03 -13.92 -10.24
C LYS A 52 14.79 -12.86 -11.33
N ASP A 53 13.54 -12.72 -11.75
CA ASP A 53 13.06 -11.89 -12.85
C ASP A 53 12.00 -10.88 -12.41
N ARG A 54 11.57 -10.95 -11.14
CA ARG A 54 10.58 -10.04 -10.54
C ARG A 54 11.07 -9.54 -9.20
N PHE A 55 10.95 -8.24 -8.99
CA PHE A 55 11.59 -7.53 -7.89
C PHE A 55 10.60 -6.59 -7.23
N PHE A 56 10.26 -6.90 -5.98
CA PHE A 56 9.37 -6.08 -5.16
C PHE A 56 10.15 -5.05 -4.36
N THR A 57 9.81 -3.77 -4.52
CA THR A 57 10.36 -2.67 -3.73
C THR A 57 9.27 -2.05 -2.87
N GLY A 58 9.50 -1.96 -1.57
CA GLY A 58 8.62 -1.31 -0.60
C GLY A 58 9.08 0.11 -0.27
N VAL A 59 8.14 1.05 -0.14
CA VAL A 59 8.39 2.41 0.31
C VAL A 59 7.38 2.79 1.41
N VAL A 60 7.89 3.05 2.61
CA VAL A 60 7.12 3.63 3.72
C VAL A 60 7.40 5.13 3.75
N VAL A 61 6.37 5.95 3.62
CA VAL A 61 6.54 7.41 3.55
C VAL A 61 6.74 8.02 4.93
N THR A 62 6.02 7.55 5.95
CA THR A 62 6.04 8.19 7.27
C THR A 62 7.06 7.58 8.24
N ASN A 63 7.35 8.32 9.31
CA ASN A 63 8.27 7.90 10.36
C ASN A 63 7.66 6.98 11.43
N GLY A 64 6.34 6.72 11.41
CA GLY A 64 5.67 5.90 12.41
C GLY A 64 5.54 6.56 13.81
N ALA A 65 5.81 7.85 13.94
CA ALA A 65 5.63 8.61 15.18
C ALA A 65 4.16 8.67 15.62
N GLY A 66 3.92 8.83 16.92
CA GLY A 66 2.55 8.99 17.47
C GLY A 66 1.69 7.72 17.44
N SER A 67 2.31 6.56 17.20
CA SER A 67 1.62 5.27 17.24
C SER A 67 1.14 4.94 18.66
N PRO A 68 0.00 4.24 18.82
CA PRO A 68 -0.40 3.68 20.11
C PRO A 68 0.72 2.81 20.69
N ARG A 69 0.91 2.90 22.01
CA ARG A 69 1.90 2.12 22.76
C ARG A 69 1.19 1.34 23.84
N SER A 70 1.52 0.07 23.95
CA SER A 70 0.82 -0.87 24.83
C SER A 70 1.65 -2.12 25.04
N GLY A 71 1.30 -2.89 26.07
CA GLY A 71 1.99 -4.14 26.37
C GLY A 71 3.50 -3.91 26.57
N PRO A 72 4.36 -4.72 25.93
CA PRO A 72 5.82 -4.60 26.06
C PRO A 72 6.41 -3.23 25.68
N PHE A 73 5.65 -2.44 24.90
CA PHE A 73 6.11 -1.15 24.37
C PHE A 73 5.55 0.05 25.14
N ALA A 74 4.78 -0.16 26.22
CA ALA A 74 4.09 0.91 26.93
C ALA A 74 5.02 2.01 27.49
N SER A 75 6.25 1.64 27.88
CA SER A 75 7.26 2.56 28.42
C SER A 75 8.17 3.19 27.36
N TYR A 76 8.00 2.86 26.08
CA TYR A 76 8.90 3.33 25.03
C TYR A 76 8.68 4.81 24.75
N THR A 77 9.76 5.54 24.50
CA THR A 77 9.72 6.89 23.93
C THR A 77 9.31 6.86 22.46
N ASP A 78 9.03 8.03 21.87
CA ASP A 78 8.70 8.10 20.44
C ASP A 78 9.89 7.65 19.58
N GLU A 79 11.10 8.05 19.95
CA GLU A 79 12.36 7.67 19.31
C GLU A 79 12.59 6.16 19.36
N GLN A 80 12.36 5.54 20.52
CA GLN A 80 12.46 4.09 20.67
C GLN A 80 11.41 3.38 19.80
N MET A 81 10.17 3.87 19.76
CA MET A 81 9.12 3.30 18.90
C MET A 81 9.43 3.41 17.41
N LYS A 82 9.93 4.57 16.96
CA LYS A 82 10.36 4.76 15.57
C LYS A 82 11.45 3.75 15.20
N ALA A 83 12.44 3.57 16.06
CA ALA A 83 13.52 2.60 15.83
C ALA A 83 13.00 1.16 15.76
N VAL A 84 12.07 0.76 16.64
CA VAL A 84 11.41 -0.55 16.58
C VAL A 84 10.72 -0.75 15.24
N ARG A 85 9.86 0.19 14.83
CA ARG A 85 9.07 0.05 13.58
C ARG A 85 9.96 0.00 12.34
N VAL A 86 11.04 0.79 12.32
CA VAL A 86 12.03 0.74 11.24
C VAL A 86 12.62 -0.67 11.11
N GLU A 87 12.97 -1.31 12.22
CA GLU A 87 13.53 -2.66 12.20
C GLU A 87 12.47 -3.73 11.90
N GLU A 88 11.22 -3.56 12.37
CA GLU A 88 10.11 -4.46 12.03
C GLU A 88 9.85 -4.47 10.51
N GLN A 89 9.87 -3.30 9.86
CA GLN A 89 9.74 -3.23 8.40
C GLN A 89 10.93 -3.87 7.67
N ARG A 90 12.15 -3.74 8.21
CA ARG A 90 13.31 -4.47 7.67
C ARG A 90 13.17 -5.98 7.87
N ALA A 91 12.59 -6.42 8.99
CA ALA A 91 12.31 -7.83 9.24
C ALA A 91 11.28 -8.38 8.24
N ALA A 92 10.21 -7.62 7.95
CA ALA A 92 9.27 -7.94 6.88
C ALA A 92 9.98 -8.03 5.52
N ALA A 93 10.86 -7.06 5.20
CA ALA A 93 11.61 -7.05 3.96
C ALA A 93 12.56 -8.26 3.80
N ARG A 94 13.20 -8.71 4.89
CA ARG A 94 14.00 -9.95 4.89
C ARG A 94 13.12 -11.18 4.68
N LEU A 95 12.05 -11.29 5.46
CA LEU A 95 11.15 -12.44 5.45
C LEU A 95 10.45 -12.58 4.10
N GLY A 96 9.97 -11.48 3.53
CA GLY A 96 9.32 -11.41 2.22
C GLY A 96 10.29 -11.31 1.04
N LYS A 97 11.60 -11.40 1.26
CA LYS A 97 12.65 -11.33 0.23
C LYS A 97 12.49 -10.12 -0.71
N TYR A 98 12.30 -8.94 -0.12
CA TYR A 98 12.14 -7.72 -0.90
C TYR A 98 13.45 -7.42 -1.64
N ASN A 99 13.31 -6.81 -2.81
CA ASN A 99 14.44 -6.30 -3.56
C ASN A 99 15.05 -5.05 -2.88
N LEU A 100 14.20 -4.17 -2.34
CA LEU A 100 14.60 -2.94 -1.68
C LEU A 100 13.48 -2.47 -0.74
N GLN A 101 13.84 -1.97 0.43
CA GLN A 101 12.94 -1.28 1.35
C GLN A 101 13.45 0.15 1.59
N LEU A 102 12.59 1.12 1.36
CA LEU A 102 12.84 2.54 1.64
C LEU A 102 11.90 2.99 2.76
N GLN A 103 12.40 3.76 3.73
CA GLN A 103 11.57 4.39 4.75
C GLN A 103 11.95 5.87 4.84
N LEU A 104 11.07 6.76 4.40
CA LEU A 104 11.40 8.16 4.12
C LEU A 104 11.40 9.07 5.36
N ALA A 105 10.90 8.55 6.49
CA ALA A 105 10.89 9.22 7.78
C ALA A 105 10.17 10.59 7.81
N HIS A 106 9.20 10.83 6.91
CA HIS A 106 8.40 12.06 6.97
C HIS A 106 7.40 12.01 8.13
N PRO A 107 7.21 13.10 8.89
CA PRO A 107 6.08 13.19 9.82
C PRO A 107 4.75 13.14 9.06
N SER A 108 3.74 12.45 9.59
CA SER A 108 2.39 12.43 9.00
C SER A 108 1.80 13.82 8.79
N ALA A 109 2.14 14.77 9.66
CA ALA A 109 1.73 16.18 9.52
C ALA A 109 2.29 16.85 8.27
N ASP A 110 3.49 16.46 7.81
CA ASP A 110 4.09 17.02 6.60
C ASP A 110 3.52 16.38 5.34
N VAL A 111 3.23 15.07 5.38
CA VAL A 111 2.56 14.35 4.28
C VAL A 111 1.14 14.85 4.04
N LYS A 112 0.42 15.19 5.12
CA LYS A 112 -0.94 15.76 5.06
C LYS A 112 -1.00 17.18 4.47
N LYS A 113 0.14 17.88 4.35
CA LYS A 113 0.21 19.19 3.69
C LYS A 113 0.33 19.01 2.18
N SER A 114 -0.62 19.57 1.43
CA SER A 114 -0.55 19.62 -0.03
C SER A 114 0.69 20.36 -0.51
N GLY A 115 1.35 19.89 -1.56
CA GLY A 115 2.52 20.56 -2.13
C GLY A 115 3.75 20.60 -1.21
N ASN A 116 3.84 19.74 -0.20
CA ASN A 116 5.03 19.69 0.64
C ASN A 116 6.26 19.32 -0.21
N ALA A 117 7.18 20.29 -0.39
CA ALA A 117 8.29 20.18 -1.31
C ALA A 117 9.23 19.00 -1.00
N SER A 118 9.49 18.71 0.28
CA SER A 118 10.38 17.62 0.68
C SER A 118 9.78 16.25 0.41
N VAL A 119 8.49 16.07 0.72
CA VAL A 119 7.76 14.82 0.42
C VAL A 119 7.68 14.61 -1.09
N LEU A 120 7.32 15.67 -1.83
CA LEU A 120 7.22 15.61 -3.29
C LEU A 120 8.56 15.26 -3.93
N ALA A 121 9.66 15.90 -3.52
CA ALA A 121 11.00 15.66 -4.05
C ALA A 121 11.44 14.20 -3.87
N ASP A 122 11.21 13.62 -2.68
CA ASP A 122 11.58 12.22 -2.41
C ASP A 122 10.75 11.24 -3.24
N LEU A 123 9.44 11.46 -3.36
CA LEU A 123 8.56 10.61 -4.18
C LEU A 123 8.90 10.71 -5.67
N VAL A 124 9.14 11.93 -6.18
CA VAL A 124 9.58 12.13 -7.57
C VAL A 124 10.90 11.43 -7.83
N ALA A 125 11.86 11.51 -6.91
CA ALA A 125 13.14 10.83 -7.04
C ALA A 125 12.96 9.30 -7.17
N ILE A 126 12.05 8.70 -6.41
CA ILE A 126 11.77 7.26 -6.46
C ILE A 126 11.09 6.89 -7.78
N PHE A 127 9.99 7.56 -8.14
CA PHE A 127 9.24 7.25 -9.36
C PHE A 127 10.06 7.53 -10.62
N ALA A 128 10.95 8.52 -10.60
CA ALA A 128 11.84 8.81 -11.72
C ALA A 128 12.94 7.75 -11.90
N ALA A 129 13.42 7.15 -10.81
CA ALA A 129 14.55 6.22 -10.80
C ALA A 129 14.19 4.75 -11.11
N CYS A 130 12.91 4.43 -11.29
CA CYS A 130 12.46 3.08 -11.67
C CYS A 130 11.34 3.13 -12.72
N ARG A 131 11.08 1.99 -13.37
CA ARG A 131 9.99 1.82 -14.34
C ARG A 131 9.24 0.52 -14.05
N PRO A 132 8.52 0.46 -12.92
CA PRO A 132 7.82 -0.75 -12.53
C PRO A 132 6.68 -1.07 -13.52
N GLU A 133 6.35 -2.34 -13.64
CA GLU A 133 5.18 -2.82 -14.38
C GLU A 133 3.89 -2.38 -13.69
N VAL A 134 3.91 -2.35 -12.34
CA VAL A 134 2.77 -1.97 -11.51
C VAL A 134 3.23 -1.20 -10.27
N VAL A 135 2.46 -0.17 -9.92
CA VAL A 135 2.59 0.56 -8.65
C VAL A 135 1.37 0.30 -7.78
N TYR A 136 1.60 -0.12 -6.54
CA TYR A 136 0.58 -0.29 -5.51
C TYR A 136 0.61 0.90 -4.56
N LEU A 137 -0.55 1.50 -4.38
CA LEU A 137 -0.77 2.64 -3.49
C LEU A 137 -1.93 2.34 -2.53
N HIS A 138 -2.11 3.22 -1.56
CA HIS A 138 -3.41 3.38 -0.89
C HIS A 138 -4.53 3.75 -1.88
N GLN A 139 -5.78 3.73 -1.41
CA GLN A 139 -6.97 4.00 -2.22
C GLN A 139 -7.75 5.23 -1.69
N PRO A 140 -8.50 5.95 -2.55
CA PRO A 140 -9.01 7.28 -2.20
C PRO A 140 -10.25 7.30 -1.28
N LEU A 141 -10.95 6.17 -1.15
CA LEU A 141 -12.08 5.94 -0.25
C LEU A 141 -11.62 5.46 1.14
N ASP A 142 -10.32 5.41 1.43
CA ASP A 142 -9.82 4.94 2.72
C ASP A 142 -10.30 5.87 3.86
N LYS A 143 -10.46 5.33 5.08
CA LYS A 143 -10.92 6.10 6.25
C LYS A 143 -9.77 6.69 7.07
N HIS A 144 -8.51 6.39 6.73
CA HIS A 144 -7.34 6.90 7.43
C HIS A 144 -6.73 8.08 6.67
N ASP A 145 -6.80 9.29 7.23
CA ASP A 145 -6.34 10.53 6.56
C ASP A 145 -4.92 10.45 6.00
N THR A 146 -3.98 9.84 6.73
CA THR A 146 -2.59 9.72 6.24
C THR A 146 -2.49 8.83 5.01
N HIS A 147 -3.36 7.81 4.86
CA HIS A 147 -3.37 6.93 3.69
C HIS A 147 -3.83 7.71 2.47
N VAL A 148 -4.93 8.44 2.61
CA VAL A 148 -5.45 9.35 1.57
C VAL A 148 -4.42 10.43 1.23
N ALA A 149 -3.75 11.02 2.23
CA ALA A 149 -2.70 12.01 1.99
C ALA A 149 -1.52 11.44 1.20
N VAL A 150 -1.00 10.26 1.55
CA VAL A 150 0.08 9.59 0.80
C VAL A 150 -0.35 9.31 -0.63
N LEU A 151 -1.57 8.80 -0.84
CA LEU A 151 -2.10 8.59 -2.19
C LEU A 151 -2.08 9.89 -3.01
N LEU A 152 -2.59 10.98 -2.44
CA LEU A 152 -2.63 12.28 -3.12
C LEU A 152 -1.21 12.78 -3.46
N ARG A 153 -0.24 12.62 -2.54
CA ARG A 153 1.17 12.97 -2.79
C ARG A 153 1.81 12.09 -3.87
N CYS A 154 1.44 10.81 -3.94
CA CYS A 154 1.93 9.91 -4.99
C CYS A 154 1.36 10.27 -6.36
N ILE A 155 0.05 10.58 -6.46
CA ILE A 155 -0.56 11.05 -7.70
C ILE A 155 0.10 12.37 -8.15
N GLU A 156 0.31 13.31 -7.24
CA GLU A 156 1.01 14.57 -7.50
C GLU A 156 2.43 14.33 -8.05
N ALA A 157 3.21 13.48 -7.39
CA ALA A 157 4.57 13.14 -7.80
C ALA A 157 4.59 12.46 -9.18
N ILE A 158 3.71 11.48 -9.42
CA ILE A 158 3.63 10.79 -10.71
C ILE A 158 3.21 11.75 -11.83
N ARG A 159 2.21 12.62 -11.59
CA ARG A 159 1.77 13.63 -12.58
C ARG A 159 2.86 14.65 -12.90
N SER A 160 3.76 14.93 -11.96
CA SER A 160 4.90 15.84 -12.23
C SER A 160 5.96 15.24 -13.19
N LEU A 161 5.95 13.92 -13.40
CA LEU A 161 6.86 13.27 -14.34
C LEU A 161 6.38 13.46 -15.79
N PRO A 162 7.31 13.44 -16.77
CA PRO A 162 6.95 13.32 -18.18
C PRO A 162 6.03 12.12 -18.40
N THR A 163 4.98 12.26 -19.24
CA THR A 163 3.97 11.21 -19.46
C THR A 163 4.59 9.85 -19.80
N ALA A 164 5.64 9.82 -20.63
CA ALA A 164 6.34 8.60 -21.02
C ALA A 164 7.11 7.90 -19.87
N ALA A 165 7.35 8.61 -18.76
CA ALA A 165 8.03 8.09 -17.58
C ALA A 165 7.05 7.63 -16.49
N ARG A 166 5.75 7.89 -16.64
CA ARG A 166 4.73 7.51 -15.65
C ARG A 166 4.49 5.99 -15.65
N PRO A 167 4.11 5.38 -14.51
CA PRO A 167 3.78 3.96 -14.45
C PRO A 167 2.62 3.60 -15.37
N LYS A 168 2.68 2.41 -16.00
CA LYS A 168 1.63 1.93 -16.90
C LYS A 168 0.38 1.44 -16.17
N ARG A 169 0.53 1.04 -14.91
CA ARG A 169 -0.55 0.51 -14.08
C ARG A 169 -0.38 0.98 -12.65
N VAL A 170 -1.41 1.59 -12.09
CA VAL A 170 -1.45 2.05 -10.70
C VAL A 170 -2.68 1.49 -10.02
N ILE A 171 -2.49 0.77 -8.93
CA ILE A 171 -3.54 0.02 -8.24
C ILE A 171 -3.65 0.53 -6.80
N GLY A 172 -4.83 0.99 -6.41
CA GLY A 172 -5.14 1.40 -5.04
C GLY A 172 -5.77 0.25 -4.27
N VAL A 173 -5.09 -0.31 -3.27
CA VAL A 173 -5.59 -1.49 -2.54
C VAL A 173 -6.25 -1.10 -1.23
N GLU A 174 -7.23 -1.89 -0.79
CA GLU A 174 -7.93 -1.70 0.47
C GLU A 174 -7.01 -1.85 1.71
N ALA A 175 -7.32 -1.08 2.76
CA ALA A 175 -6.66 -1.19 4.07
C ALA A 175 -7.64 -0.91 5.21
N TRP A 176 -7.86 0.34 5.60
CA TRP A 176 -8.72 0.65 6.75
C TRP A 176 -10.20 0.69 6.38
N ARG A 177 -10.50 0.99 5.12
CA ARG A 177 -11.82 0.75 4.52
C ARG A 177 -11.68 -0.36 3.49
N GLY A 178 -12.46 -1.42 3.65
CA GLY A 178 -12.64 -2.44 2.62
C GLY A 178 -13.30 -1.86 1.38
N LEU A 179 -13.12 -2.52 0.25
CA LEU A 179 -13.68 -2.12 -1.04
C LEU A 179 -14.75 -3.11 -1.54
N GLU A 180 -15.13 -4.09 -0.72
CA GLU A 180 -16.10 -5.14 -1.04
C GLU A 180 -17.48 -4.59 -1.42
N TRP A 181 -17.84 -3.42 -0.88
CA TRP A 181 -19.11 -2.73 -1.09
C TRP A 181 -19.19 -1.99 -2.44
N LEU A 182 -18.09 -1.88 -3.17
CA LEU A 182 -18.11 -1.36 -4.54
C LEU A 182 -18.75 -2.36 -5.51
N LEU A 183 -19.29 -1.83 -6.61
CA LEU A 183 -19.76 -2.65 -7.73
C LEU A 183 -18.63 -3.48 -8.32
N ASP A 184 -18.96 -4.66 -8.84
CA ASP A 184 -17.97 -5.63 -9.35
C ASP A 184 -17.12 -5.06 -10.48
N GLU A 185 -17.68 -4.22 -11.34
CA GLU A 185 -16.97 -3.60 -12.47
C GLU A 185 -15.94 -2.55 -12.03
N ALA A 186 -16.08 -2.03 -10.81
CA ALA A 186 -15.16 -1.06 -10.23
C ALA A 186 -14.04 -1.73 -9.42
N LYS A 187 -14.19 -3.02 -9.10
CA LYS A 187 -13.23 -3.77 -8.28
C LYS A 187 -12.24 -4.51 -9.15
N VAL A 188 -11.00 -4.55 -8.68
CA VAL A 188 -9.93 -5.39 -9.20
C VAL A 188 -9.62 -6.45 -8.13
N PRO A 189 -9.90 -7.75 -8.37
CA PRO A 189 -9.46 -8.80 -7.46
C PRO A 189 -7.93 -8.94 -7.56
N LEU A 190 -7.25 -8.87 -6.42
CA LEU A 190 -5.84 -9.22 -6.31
C LEU A 190 -5.68 -10.56 -5.59
N ASP A 191 -5.12 -11.53 -6.29
CA ASP A 191 -4.89 -12.88 -5.78
C ASP A 191 -3.84 -12.86 -4.65
N CYS A 192 -4.26 -13.27 -3.45
CA CYS A 192 -3.42 -13.43 -2.27
C CYS A 192 -3.20 -14.92 -1.91
N SER A 193 -3.56 -15.87 -2.78
CA SER A 193 -3.52 -17.30 -2.48
C SER A 193 -2.13 -17.91 -2.48
N ALA A 194 -1.17 -17.29 -3.18
CA ALA A 194 0.20 -17.77 -3.22
C ALA A 194 0.91 -17.57 -1.86
N HIS A 195 1.77 -18.52 -1.51
CA HIS A 195 2.57 -18.52 -0.27
C HIS A 195 1.77 -18.34 1.02
N PRO A 196 0.67 -19.09 1.26
CA PRO A 196 -0.16 -18.90 2.46
C PRO A 196 0.64 -19.03 3.77
N GLU A 197 1.74 -19.79 3.78
CA GLU A 197 2.67 -19.92 4.89
C GLU A 197 3.43 -18.62 5.23
N LEU A 198 3.51 -17.67 4.30
CA LEU A 198 4.21 -16.39 4.44
C LEU A 198 3.28 -15.28 4.94
N ALA A 199 1.99 -15.35 4.62
CA ALA A 199 1.03 -14.26 4.83
C ALA A 199 0.89 -13.84 6.30
N VAL A 200 0.75 -14.80 7.22
CA VAL A 200 0.64 -14.52 8.66
C VAL A 200 1.99 -14.11 9.26
N PRO A 201 3.11 -14.84 9.03
CA PRO A 201 4.40 -14.43 9.54
C PRO A 201 4.82 -13.01 9.15
N LEU A 202 4.51 -12.56 7.93
CA LEU A 202 4.79 -11.18 7.48
C LEU A 202 4.06 -10.13 8.33
N MET A 203 2.87 -10.42 8.84
CA MET A 203 2.17 -9.50 9.74
C MET A 203 2.75 -9.56 11.15
N GLN A 204 3.12 -10.75 11.61
CA GLN A 204 3.53 -10.98 12.98
C GLN A 204 4.89 -10.37 13.32
N VAL A 205 5.71 -10.01 12.34
CA VAL A 205 6.94 -9.23 12.57
C VAL A 205 6.65 -7.86 13.18
N PHE A 206 5.46 -7.29 12.97
CA PHE A 206 5.04 -6.01 13.54
C PHE A 206 4.45 -6.18 14.94
N ALA A 207 5.25 -6.75 15.85
CA ALA A 207 4.86 -6.98 17.23
C ALA A 207 4.38 -5.69 17.91
N SER A 208 5.00 -4.55 17.59
CA SER A 208 4.62 -3.22 18.10
C SER A 208 3.21 -2.79 17.70
N GLN A 209 2.72 -3.23 16.53
CA GLN A 209 1.37 -2.91 16.05
C GLN A 209 0.31 -3.89 16.56
N ILE A 210 0.71 -5.14 16.84
CA ILE A 210 -0.21 -6.22 17.22
C ILE A 210 -0.36 -6.37 18.75
N ALA A 211 0.71 -6.10 19.52
CA ALA A 211 0.74 -6.33 20.97
C ALA A 211 -0.31 -5.52 21.75
N GLY A 212 -0.87 -4.46 21.15
CA GLY A 212 -1.95 -3.66 21.72
C GLY A 212 -3.36 -4.21 21.56
N GLY A 213 -3.50 -5.46 21.15
CA GLY A 213 -4.81 -6.12 20.95
C GLY A 213 -5.41 -5.90 19.56
N LYS A 214 -4.78 -5.08 18.71
CA LYS A 214 -5.15 -4.96 17.29
C LYS A 214 -4.51 -6.10 16.49
N ARG A 215 -5.18 -7.26 16.48
CA ARG A 215 -4.76 -8.47 15.76
C ARG A 215 -4.87 -8.33 14.25
N TYR A 216 -4.08 -7.44 13.66
CA TYR A 216 -4.02 -7.22 12.21
C TYR A 216 -3.64 -8.50 11.45
N ASP A 217 -2.80 -9.33 12.05
CA ASP A 217 -2.43 -10.67 11.57
C ASP A 217 -3.63 -11.59 11.36
N VAL A 218 -4.69 -11.45 12.17
CA VAL A 218 -5.94 -12.21 12.01
C VAL A 218 -6.92 -11.45 11.12
N ALA A 219 -7.10 -10.15 11.37
CA ALA A 219 -8.13 -9.35 10.71
C ALA A 219 -7.88 -9.17 9.20
N ALA A 220 -6.62 -8.95 8.79
CA ALA A 220 -6.28 -8.79 7.38
C ALA A 220 -6.47 -10.10 6.60
N ILE A 221 -6.08 -11.24 7.19
CA ILE A 221 -6.25 -12.56 6.57
C ILE A 221 -7.73 -12.94 6.48
N GLY A 222 -8.47 -12.80 7.59
CA GLY A 222 -9.90 -13.09 7.60
C GLY A 222 -10.69 -12.23 6.61
N ARG A 223 -10.30 -10.97 6.40
CA ARG A 223 -10.89 -10.15 5.33
C ARG A 223 -10.62 -10.73 3.95
N ARG A 224 -9.38 -11.14 3.66
CA ARG A 224 -9.02 -11.68 2.34
C ARG A 224 -9.75 -12.99 2.03
N GLU A 225 -9.91 -13.85 3.03
CA GLU A 225 -10.68 -15.09 2.91
C GLU A 225 -12.18 -14.80 2.71
N ALA A 226 -12.73 -13.83 3.45
CA ALA A 226 -14.11 -13.40 3.27
C ALA A 226 -14.33 -12.82 1.86
N ASN A 227 -13.45 -11.94 1.38
CA ASN A 227 -13.50 -11.39 0.03
C ASN A 227 -13.46 -12.49 -1.04
N ALA A 228 -12.59 -13.49 -0.88
CA ALA A 228 -12.50 -14.61 -1.80
C ALA A 228 -13.83 -15.39 -1.87
N THR A 229 -14.39 -15.73 -0.70
CA THR A 229 -15.64 -16.49 -0.57
C THR A 229 -16.86 -15.73 -1.12
N PHE A 230 -16.91 -14.41 -0.89
CA PHE A 230 -18.04 -13.57 -1.31
C PHE A 230 -17.86 -12.93 -2.70
N HIS A 231 -16.77 -13.25 -3.42
CA HIS A 231 -16.51 -12.66 -4.73
C HIS A 231 -17.59 -12.99 -5.77
N THR A 232 -18.02 -14.25 -5.85
CA THR A 232 -18.99 -14.69 -6.86
C THR A 232 -20.10 -15.53 -6.25
N SER A 233 -21.35 -15.06 -6.31
CA SER A 233 -22.50 -15.74 -5.70
C SER A 233 -22.91 -17.05 -6.38
N HIS A 234 -22.43 -17.32 -7.59
CA HIS A 234 -22.89 -18.44 -8.44
C HIS A 234 -21.76 -19.25 -9.10
N ALA A 235 -20.50 -19.07 -8.70
CA ALA A 235 -19.36 -19.82 -9.19
C ALA A 235 -18.54 -20.41 -8.04
N THR A 236 -17.80 -21.49 -8.30
CA THR A 236 -16.83 -22.01 -7.34
C THR A 236 -15.63 -21.07 -7.25
N ASP A 237 -15.11 -20.91 -6.03
CA ASP A 237 -14.00 -19.99 -5.76
C ASP A 237 -12.75 -20.37 -6.57
N LYS A 238 -12.26 -19.41 -7.36
CA LYS A 238 -10.97 -19.53 -8.07
C LYS A 238 -9.78 -19.14 -7.20
N PHE A 239 -10.04 -18.41 -6.12
CA PHE A 239 -9.04 -17.88 -5.19
C PHE A 239 -9.43 -18.31 -3.77
N SER A 240 -8.45 -18.67 -2.95
CA SER A 240 -8.65 -18.88 -1.51
C SER A 240 -8.47 -17.61 -0.68
N SER A 241 -7.93 -16.54 -1.27
CA SER A 241 -7.60 -15.29 -0.58
C SER A 241 -7.54 -14.13 -1.58
N VAL A 242 -8.29 -13.05 -1.35
CA VAL A 242 -8.39 -11.90 -2.27
C VAL A 242 -8.30 -10.57 -1.52
N ALA A 243 -7.46 -9.66 -2.00
CA ALA A 243 -7.54 -8.24 -1.61
C ALA A 243 -8.27 -7.46 -2.71
N TRP A 244 -9.22 -6.60 -2.34
CA TRP A 244 -9.87 -5.73 -3.31
C TRP A 244 -9.02 -4.49 -3.58
N ALA A 245 -9.03 -4.07 -4.84
CA ALA A 245 -8.40 -2.84 -5.27
C ALA A 245 -9.27 -2.09 -6.28
N VAL A 246 -8.87 -0.85 -6.56
CA VAL A 246 -9.38 -0.03 -7.66
C VAL A 246 -8.23 0.30 -8.62
N ASP A 247 -8.53 0.34 -9.92
CA ASP A 247 -7.56 0.81 -10.91
C ASP A 247 -7.51 2.34 -10.92
N LEU A 248 -6.35 2.90 -10.56
CA LEU A 248 -6.09 4.34 -10.47
C LEU A 248 -5.30 4.85 -11.69
N THR A 249 -5.09 4.02 -12.71
CA THR A 249 -4.23 4.35 -13.86
C THR A 249 -4.73 5.60 -14.60
N SER A 250 -6.05 5.78 -14.71
CA SER A 250 -6.63 6.99 -15.31
C SER A 250 -6.26 8.26 -14.57
N LEU A 251 -6.14 8.22 -13.23
CA LEU A 251 -5.74 9.36 -12.43
C LEU A 251 -4.30 9.77 -12.71
N VAL A 252 -3.40 8.86 -13.05
CA VAL A 252 -2.01 9.25 -13.37
C VAL A 252 -1.79 9.54 -14.86
N ALA A 253 -2.70 9.08 -15.71
CA ALA A 253 -2.65 9.33 -17.16
C ALA A 253 -3.24 10.70 -17.53
N ASP A 254 -4.34 11.11 -16.90
CA ASP A 254 -5.00 12.39 -17.15
C ASP A 254 -4.79 13.36 -15.98
N ASP A 255 -4.04 14.44 -16.23
CA ASP A 255 -3.74 15.47 -15.25
C ASP A 255 -4.98 16.28 -14.84
N LYS A 256 -6.03 16.27 -15.64
CA LYS A 256 -7.28 17.01 -15.40
C LYS A 256 -8.31 16.21 -14.62
N LEU A 257 -8.16 14.89 -14.53
CA LEU A 257 -9.11 14.05 -13.80
C LEU A 257 -8.99 14.35 -12.29
N SER A 258 -10.07 14.80 -11.67
CA SER A 258 -10.13 15.05 -10.23
C SER A 258 -10.14 13.74 -9.46
N VAL A 259 -9.26 13.59 -8.46
CA VAL A 259 -9.28 12.43 -7.55
C VAL A 259 -10.60 12.40 -6.78
N ALA A 260 -11.14 13.56 -6.40
CA ALA A 260 -12.41 13.65 -5.70
C ALA A 260 -13.57 13.18 -6.59
N ASP A 261 -13.66 13.67 -7.83
CA ASP A 261 -14.77 13.32 -8.73
C ASP A 261 -14.72 11.84 -9.12
N PHE A 262 -13.52 11.31 -9.39
CA PHE A 262 -13.30 9.87 -9.60
C PHE A 262 -13.83 9.04 -8.42
N SER A 263 -13.52 9.47 -7.20
CA SER A 263 -13.85 8.73 -5.99
C SER A 263 -15.34 8.83 -5.64
N LEU A 264 -15.92 10.02 -5.73
CA LEU A 264 -17.35 10.22 -5.49
C LEU A 264 -18.20 9.50 -6.54
N GLY A 265 -17.76 9.47 -7.79
CA GLY A 265 -18.42 8.67 -8.83
C GLY A 265 -18.47 7.17 -8.53
N LEU A 266 -17.49 6.61 -7.79
CA LEU A 266 -17.57 5.22 -7.32
C LEU A 266 -18.70 5.03 -6.29
N VAL A 267 -18.86 5.99 -5.38
CA VAL A 267 -19.90 5.97 -4.34
C VAL A 267 -21.29 6.15 -4.95
N ASP A 268 -21.42 7.12 -5.86
CA ASP A 268 -22.70 7.46 -6.49
C ASP A 268 -23.25 6.29 -7.30
N ARG A 269 -22.40 5.54 -8.01
CA ARG A 269 -22.82 4.33 -8.73
C ARG A 269 -23.40 3.25 -7.81
N VAL A 270 -22.82 3.04 -6.63
CA VAL A 270 -23.38 2.10 -5.64
C VAL A 270 -24.73 2.58 -5.14
N ARG A 271 -24.85 3.89 -4.87
CA ARG A 271 -26.12 4.50 -4.47
C ARG A 271 -27.20 4.29 -5.55
N GLU A 272 -26.87 4.51 -6.81
CA GLU A 272 -27.76 4.32 -7.96
C GLU A 272 -28.20 2.86 -8.10
N ASP A 273 -27.26 1.91 -8.11
CA ASP A 273 -27.55 0.47 -8.20
C ASP A 273 -28.52 0.00 -7.10
N VAL A 274 -28.28 0.42 -5.85
CA VAL A 274 -29.18 0.10 -4.73
C VAL A 274 -30.58 0.67 -4.95
N ALA A 275 -30.68 1.94 -5.36
CA ALA A 275 -31.96 2.59 -5.60
C ALA A 275 -32.75 1.92 -6.74
N GLU A 276 -32.08 1.56 -7.83
CA GLU A 276 -32.67 0.87 -8.97
C GLU A 276 -33.17 -0.53 -8.61
N ARG A 277 -32.39 -1.31 -7.84
CA ARG A 277 -32.80 -2.64 -7.38
C ARG A 277 -34.04 -2.58 -6.49
N LEU A 278 -34.08 -1.64 -5.54
CA LEU A 278 -35.24 -1.46 -4.66
C LEU A 278 -36.48 -1.03 -5.45
N LYS A 279 -36.34 -0.11 -6.41
CA LYS A 279 -37.46 0.30 -7.29
C LYS A 279 -37.95 -0.83 -8.19
N LYS A 280 -37.06 -1.71 -8.65
CA LYS A 280 -37.41 -2.85 -9.52
C LYS A 280 -38.17 -3.94 -8.77
N LEU A 281 -37.92 -4.12 -7.47
CA LEU A 281 -38.40 -5.24 -6.67
C LEU A 281 -39.45 -4.87 -5.61
N GLY A 282 -39.64 -3.59 -5.32
CA GLY A 282 -40.64 -3.07 -4.39
C GLY A 282 -41.82 -2.45 -5.11
#